data_AF-A0A1P8WSJ2-F1
#
_entry.id   AF-A0A1P8WSJ2-F1
#
_cell.length_a   1.000
_cell.length_b   1.000
_cell.length_c   1.000
_cell.angle_alpha   90.00
_cell.angle_beta   90.00
_cell.angle_gamma   90.00
#
_symmetry.space_group_name_H-M   'P 1'
#
loop_
_entity.id
_entity.type
_entity.pdbx_description
1 polymer ?
#
loop_
_entity_poly.entity_id
_entity_poly.type
_entity_poly.pdbx_seq_one_letter_code
_entity_poly.pdbx_strand_id
1 'polypeptide(L)'
;MEELLGKRKDAWHQYRFAQRLCFVTFLLCPGIIGLIYFRCRFDLPGAALEPYVAVLGLPAMVVCFISWMVCQYWKCPQCGKRFFMTWYMSNSFGRKCLHCGLPKWADPEDDGEGRTVTKEG
;
A
#
# COMPACT_ATOMS: atom_id res chain seq x y z
N MET A 1 -11.18 -23.34 -11.60
CA MET A 1 -9.99 -22.52 -11.96
C MET A 1 -10.31 -21.03 -11.88
N GLU A 2 -11.44 -20.58 -12.40
CA GLU A 2 -11.90 -19.18 -12.38
C GLU A 2 -12.01 -18.56 -10.97
N GLU A 3 -12.42 -19.34 -9.97
CA GLU A 3 -12.54 -18.89 -8.58
C GLU A 3 -11.19 -18.46 -7.96
N LEU A 4 -10.09 -19.13 -8.34
CA LEU A 4 -8.73 -18.78 -7.92
C LEU A 4 -8.20 -17.54 -8.66
N LEU A 5 -8.69 -17.27 -9.89
CA LEU A 5 -8.35 -16.08 -10.65
C LEU A 5 -9.02 -14.84 -10.06
N GLY A 6 -10.30 -14.94 -9.67
CA GLY A 6 -11.04 -13.87 -8.99
C GLY A 6 -10.37 -13.45 -7.69
N LYS A 7 -10.08 -14.42 -6.82
CA LYS A 7 -9.41 -14.18 -5.52
C LYS A 7 -8.04 -13.50 -5.66
N ARG A 8 -7.29 -13.79 -6.74
CA ARG A 8 -6.01 -13.12 -7.05
C ARG A 8 -6.19 -11.68 -7.51
N LYS A 9 -7.16 -11.39 -8.38
CA LYS A 9 -7.46 -10.02 -8.82
C LYS A 9 -7.89 -9.13 -7.65
N ASP A 10 -8.76 -9.65 -6.78
CA ASP A 10 -9.26 -8.90 -5.63
C ASP A 10 -8.15 -8.57 -4.62
N ALA A 11 -7.25 -9.52 -4.38
CA ALA A 11 -6.09 -9.31 -3.53
C ALA A 11 -5.20 -8.17 -4.07
N TRP A 12 -4.88 -8.18 -5.37
CA TRP A 12 -4.08 -7.10 -5.96
C TRP A 12 -4.80 -5.75 -5.94
N HIS A 13 -6.14 -5.73 -6.07
CA HIS A 13 -6.92 -4.50 -5.99
C HIS A 13 -6.83 -3.87 -4.60
N GLN A 14 -6.99 -4.66 -3.53
CA GLN A 14 -6.85 -4.19 -2.15
C GLN A 14 -5.44 -3.66 -1.88
N TYR A 15 -4.41 -4.34 -2.38
CA TYR A 15 -3.03 -3.88 -2.24
C TYR A 15 -2.76 -2.57 -3.01
N ARG A 16 -3.30 -2.40 -4.23
CA ARG A 16 -3.21 -1.12 -4.97
C ARG A 16 -3.87 0.02 -4.21
N PHE A 17 -5.04 -0.24 -3.63
CA PHE A 17 -5.74 0.76 -2.86
C PHE A 17 -4.93 1.18 -1.64
N ALA A 18 -4.43 0.24 -0.85
CA ALA A 18 -3.55 0.52 0.30
C ALA A 18 -2.28 1.26 -0.12
N GLN A 19 -1.63 0.87 -1.22
CA GLN A 19 -0.42 1.53 -1.71
C GLN A 19 -0.71 2.97 -2.18
N ARG A 20 -1.83 3.21 -2.86
CA ARG A 20 -2.26 4.56 -3.25
C ARG A 20 -2.60 5.40 -2.03
N LEU A 21 -3.29 4.84 -1.05
CA LEU A 21 -3.63 5.51 0.21
C LEU A 21 -2.36 5.91 0.96
N CYS A 22 -1.38 5.01 1.09
CA CYS A 22 -0.05 5.32 1.61
C CYS A 22 0.59 6.50 0.88
N PHE A 23 0.59 6.49 -0.45
CA PHE A 23 1.26 7.52 -1.24
C PHE A 23 0.57 8.89 -1.12
N VAL A 24 -0.76 8.91 -1.18
CA VAL A 24 -1.57 10.13 -0.99
C VAL A 24 -1.35 10.70 0.40
N THR A 25 -1.39 9.86 1.44
CA THR A 25 -1.17 10.32 2.82
C THR A 25 0.26 10.80 3.05
N PHE A 26 1.26 10.11 2.46
CA PHE A 26 2.65 10.54 2.51
C PHE A 26 2.87 11.92 1.87
N LEU A 27 2.14 12.25 0.80
CA LEU A 27 2.17 13.58 0.18
C LEU A 27 1.39 14.64 0.97
N LEU A 28 0.26 14.26 1.59
CA LEU A 28 -0.57 15.20 2.36
C LEU A 28 0.06 15.59 3.70
N CYS A 29 0.71 14.65 4.41
CA CYS A 29 1.36 14.92 5.70
C CYS A 29 2.32 16.11 5.70
N PRO A 30 3.33 16.21 4.82
CA PRO A 30 4.25 17.34 4.80
C PRO A 30 3.55 18.65 4.39
N GLY A 31 2.50 18.59 3.56
CA GLY A 31 1.67 19.75 3.25
C GLY A 31 0.96 20.30 4.48
N ILE A 32 0.36 19.43 5.31
CA ILE A 32 -0.29 19.81 6.57
C ILE A 32 0.73 20.34 7.57
N ILE A 33 1.88 19.66 7.74
CA ILE A 33 2.94 20.08 8.67
C ILE A 33 3.51 21.44 8.22
N GLY A 34 3.78 21.62 6.93
CA GLY A 34 4.27 22.89 6.37
C GLY A 34 3.28 24.03 6.55
N LEU A 35 1.97 23.77 6.38
CA LEU A 35 0.91 24.74 6.63
C LEU A 35 0.87 25.17 8.11
N ILE A 36 0.97 24.21 9.04
CA ILE A 36 1.03 24.48 10.49
C ILE A 36 2.27 25.33 10.81
N TYR A 37 3.45 24.91 10.34
CA TYR A 37 4.70 25.62 10.57
C TYR A 37 4.66 27.06 10.03
N PHE A 38 4.17 27.23 8.80
CA PHE A 38 4.00 28.55 8.19
C PHE A 38 3.07 29.43 9.03
N ARG A 39 1.93 28.90 9.48
CA ARG A 39 1.01 29.67 10.34
C ARG A 39 1.61 30.05 11.68
N CYS A 40 2.27 29.13 12.38
CA CYS A 40 2.97 29.42 13.63
C CYS A 40 4.06 30.46 13.43
N ARG A 41 4.70 30.51 12.25
CA ARG A 41 5.74 31.48 11.95
C ARG A 41 5.21 32.88 11.66
N PHE A 42 3.99 33.00 11.13
CA PHE A 42 3.40 34.27 10.66
C PHE A 42 2.28 34.80 11.57
N ASP A 43 2.04 34.21 12.75
CA ASP A 43 1.02 34.63 13.74
C ASP A 43 -0.36 34.90 13.12
N LEU A 44 -0.74 34.11 12.10
CA LEU A 44 -1.99 34.30 11.38
C LEU A 44 -3.18 33.91 12.29
N PRO A 45 -4.05 34.86 12.69
CA PRO A 45 -5.19 34.57 13.55
C PRO A 45 -6.12 33.56 12.86
N GLY A 46 -6.50 32.50 13.58
CA GLY A 46 -7.15 31.34 12.98
C GLY A 46 -7.82 30.41 14.00
N ALA A 47 -8.59 30.96 14.93
CA ALA A 47 -9.33 30.19 15.94
C ALA A 47 -10.31 29.15 15.36
N ALA A 48 -10.66 29.24 14.08
CA ALA A 48 -11.57 28.31 13.41
C ALA A 48 -10.89 27.06 12.82
N LEU A 49 -9.56 27.05 12.63
CA LEU A 49 -8.85 25.97 11.93
C LEU A 49 -8.17 24.95 12.85
N GLU A 50 -7.90 25.32 14.10
CA GLU A 50 -7.32 24.43 15.13
C GLU A 50 -8.07 23.10 15.28
N PRO A 51 -9.41 23.07 15.40
CA PRO A 51 -10.11 21.79 15.50
C PRO A 51 -10.00 20.97 14.22
N TYR A 52 -9.94 21.60 13.03
CA TYR A 52 -9.84 20.87 11.76
C TYR A 52 -8.50 20.17 11.59
N VAL A 53 -7.40 20.77 12.05
CA VAL A 53 -6.08 20.12 12.00
C VAL A 53 -6.03 18.91 12.92
N ALA A 54 -6.60 19.00 14.13
CA ALA A 54 -6.67 17.86 15.05
C ALA A 54 -7.61 16.76 14.51
N VAL A 55 -8.78 17.16 14.00
CA VAL A 55 -9.83 16.26 13.49
C VAL A 55 -9.43 15.60 12.17
N LEU A 56 -8.65 16.24 11.30
CA LEU A 56 -8.19 15.64 10.04
C LEU A 56 -6.80 15.00 10.16
N GLY A 57 -5.93 15.55 11.00
CA GLY A 57 -4.55 15.09 11.18
C GLY A 57 -4.46 13.72 11.86
N LEU A 58 -5.21 13.51 12.95
CA LEU A 58 -5.22 12.22 13.67
C LEU A 58 -5.72 11.06 12.79
N PRO A 59 -6.90 11.17 12.13
CA PRO A 59 -7.35 10.13 11.22
C PRO A 59 -6.39 9.91 10.04
N ALA A 60 -5.81 10.98 9.48
CA ALA A 60 -4.82 10.84 8.41
C ALA A 60 -3.60 10.04 8.88
N MET A 61 -3.08 10.30 10.09
CA MET A 61 -1.98 9.53 10.66
C MET A 61 -2.36 8.05 10.87
N VAL A 62 -3.55 7.77 11.41
CA VAL A 62 -4.04 6.41 11.63
C VAL A 62 -4.17 5.67 10.29
N VAL A 63 -4.75 6.30 9.27
CA VAL A 63 -4.88 5.74 7.93
C VAL A 63 -3.50 5.49 7.30
N CYS A 64 -2.53 6.40 7.49
CA CYS A 64 -1.16 6.21 7.04
C CYS A 64 -0.53 4.97 7.67
N PHE A 65 -0.64 4.85 9.00
CA PHE A 65 -0.06 3.76 9.77
C PHE A 65 -0.67 2.42 9.38
N ILE A 66 -2.00 2.34 9.28
CA ILE A 66 -2.71 1.13 8.85
C ILE A 66 -2.29 0.75 7.43
N SER A 67 -2.26 1.71 6.51
CA SER A 67 -1.87 1.45 5.11
C SER A 67 -0.44 0.93 5.02
N TRP A 68 0.47 1.52 5.80
CA TRP A 68 1.86 1.06 5.90
C TRP A 68 1.93 -0.37 6.41
N MET A 69 1.22 -0.70 7.49
CA MET A 69 1.17 -2.06 8.01
C MET A 69 0.58 -3.03 6.99
N VAL A 70 -0.51 -2.69 6.31
CA VAL A 70 -1.09 -3.54 5.26
C VAL A 70 -0.09 -3.79 4.13
N CYS A 71 0.67 -2.77 3.72
CA CYS A 71 1.70 -2.93 2.70
C CYS A 71 2.87 -3.82 3.17
N GLN A 72 3.35 -3.68 4.40
CA GLN A 72 4.48 -4.44 4.94
C GLN A 72 4.11 -5.90 5.27
N TYR A 73 2.91 -6.11 5.82
CA TYR A 73 2.41 -7.42 6.23
C TYR A 73 1.56 -8.09 5.15
N TRP A 74 1.61 -7.59 3.92
CA TRP A 74 0.88 -8.14 2.79
C TRP A 74 1.19 -9.64 2.61
N LYS A 75 0.16 -10.47 2.66
CA LYS A 75 0.27 -11.91 2.43
C LYS A 75 0.18 -12.20 0.94
N CYS A 76 1.11 -13.01 0.43
CA CYS A 76 1.08 -13.47 -0.95
C CYS A 76 -0.20 -14.30 -1.18
N PRO A 77 -1.00 -14.02 -2.23
CA PRO A 77 -2.24 -14.74 -2.50
C PRO A 77 -2.01 -16.20 -2.90
N GLN A 78 -0.81 -16.57 -3.34
CA GLN A 78 -0.48 -17.93 -3.77
C GLN A 78 0.08 -18.79 -2.62
N CYS A 79 1.10 -18.30 -1.91
CA CYS A 79 1.75 -19.07 -0.84
C CYS A 79 1.30 -18.71 0.59
N GLY A 80 0.49 -17.65 0.77
CA GLY A 80 -0.01 -17.20 2.08
C GLY A 80 1.04 -16.55 3.01
N LYS A 81 2.32 -16.56 2.62
CA LYS A 81 3.44 -15.97 3.39
C LYS A 81 3.61 -14.48 3.11
N ARG A 82 4.37 -13.77 3.95
CA ARG A 82 4.64 -12.32 3.79
C ARG A 82 5.38 -12.07 2.48
N PHE A 83 4.84 -11.21 1.63
CA PHE A 83 5.37 -10.99 0.27
C PHE A 83 6.77 -10.38 0.27
N PHE A 84 6.99 -9.37 1.12
CA PHE A 84 8.21 -8.56 1.18
C PHE A 84 9.20 -8.96 2.28
N MET A 85 8.89 -10.00 3.07
CA MET A 85 9.68 -10.35 4.24
C MET A 85 9.89 -11.86 4.36
N THR A 86 11.15 -12.24 4.53
CA THR A 86 11.59 -13.57 4.95
C THR A 86 12.17 -13.47 6.36
N TRP A 87 12.65 -14.60 6.91
CA TRP A 87 13.24 -14.63 8.24
C TRP A 87 14.62 -13.95 8.31
N TYR A 88 15.32 -13.77 7.18
CA TYR A 88 16.67 -13.19 7.12
C TYR A 88 16.80 -11.98 6.17
N MET A 89 15.81 -11.75 5.29
CA MET A 89 15.80 -10.63 4.36
C MET A 89 14.42 -9.97 4.30
N SER A 90 14.38 -8.64 4.42
CA SER A 90 13.23 -7.82 4.05
C SER A 90 13.59 -6.99 2.82
N ASN A 91 12.69 -6.98 1.84
CA ASN A 91 12.82 -6.13 0.68
C ASN A 91 11.44 -5.58 0.31
N SER A 92 11.04 -4.48 0.95
CA SER A 92 9.76 -3.80 0.70
C SER A 92 9.60 -3.29 -0.74
N PHE A 93 10.68 -3.24 -1.53
CA PHE A 93 10.66 -2.85 -2.95
C PHE A 93 10.77 -4.04 -3.91
N GLY A 94 10.77 -5.28 -3.38
CA GLY A 94 10.82 -6.49 -4.18
C GLY A 94 9.65 -6.56 -5.18
N ARG A 95 9.96 -6.75 -6.46
CA ARG A 95 8.95 -6.97 -7.52
C ARG A 95 8.45 -8.41 -7.56
N LYS A 96 8.91 -9.29 -6.68
CA LYS A 96 8.56 -10.72 -6.62
C LYS A 96 8.41 -11.14 -5.16
N CYS A 97 7.55 -12.13 -4.90
CA CYS A 97 7.43 -12.73 -3.57
C CYS A 97 8.76 -13.41 -3.20
N LEU A 98 9.30 -13.12 -2.02
CA LEU A 98 10.56 -13.72 -1.57
C LEU A 98 10.46 -15.22 -1.22
N HIS A 99 9.25 -15.80 -1.21
CA HIS A 99 9.02 -17.21 -0.89
C HIS A 99 8.69 -18.05 -2.12
N CYS A 100 7.71 -17.62 -2.93
CA CYS A 100 7.27 -18.37 -4.12
C CYS A 100 7.68 -17.73 -5.46
N GLY A 101 8.34 -16.57 -5.44
CA GLY A 101 8.76 -15.88 -6.67
C GLY A 101 7.65 -15.18 -7.45
N LEU A 102 6.38 -15.26 -7.00
CA LEU A 102 5.23 -14.67 -7.70
C LEU A 102 5.49 -13.19 -8.03
N PRO A 103 5.44 -12.79 -9.32
CA PRO A 103 5.61 -11.41 -9.71
C PRO A 103 4.55 -10.51 -9.09
N LYS A 104 4.97 -9.31 -8.69
CA LYS A 104 4.07 -8.24 -8.31
C LYS A 104 3.24 -7.88 -9.53
N TRP A 105 1.91 -7.89 -9.39
CA TRP A 105 0.97 -7.68 -10.50
C TRP A 105 0.92 -8.81 -11.53
N ALA A 106 1.40 -10.01 -11.20
CA ALA A 106 1.24 -11.16 -12.08
C ALA A 106 -0.23 -11.28 -12.51
N ASP A 107 -0.44 -11.40 -13.81
CA ASP A 107 -1.77 -11.67 -14.33
C ASP A 107 -2.27 -13.00 -13.76
N PRO A 108 -3.58 -13.19 -13.63
CA PRO A 108 -4.14 -14.44 -13.12
C PRO A 108 -3.67 -15.66 -13.94
N GLU A 109 -3.35 -15.44 -15.22
CA GLU A 109 -2.87 -16.46 -16.16
C GLU A 109 -1.37 -16.74 -16.02
N ASP A 110 -0.62 -15.92 -15.28
CA ASP A 110 0.80 -16.11 -14.98
C ASP A 110 0.93 -16.82 -13.63
N ASP A 111 1.17 -18.13 -13.68
CA ASP A 111 1.36 -18.99 -12.51
C ASP A 111 2.74 -18.82 -11.85
N GLY A 112 3.55 -17.88 -12.33
CA GLY A 112 4.88 -17.60 -11.77
C GLY A 112 5.92 -18.66 -12.14
N GLU A 113 5.56 -19.66 -12.94
CA GLU A 113 6.48 -20.67 -13.45
C GLU A 113 7.04 -20.32 -14.84
N GLY A 114 6.71 -19.14 -15.38
CA GLY A 114 7.16 -18.71 -16.70
C GLY A 114 6.49 -19.48 -17.84
N ARG A 115 5.45 -20.28 -17.56
CA ARG A 115 4.59 -20.86 -18.60
C ARG A 115 3.52 -19.84 -18.95
N THR A 116 3.82 -19.01 -19.95
CA THR A 116 2.76 -18.34 -20.69
C THR A 116 1.89 -19.44 -21.30
N VAL A 117 0.67 -19.63 -20.79
CA VAL A 117 -0.33 -20.44 -21.49
C VAL A 117 -0.62 -19.70 -22.78
N THR A 118 0.06 -20.10 -23.86
CA THR A 118 -0.25 -19.66 -25.22
C THR A 118 -1.70 -20.06 -25.46
N LYS A 119 -2.60 -19.07 -25.46
CA LYS A 119 -3.91 -19.20 -26.09
C LYS A 119 -3.65 -19.37 -27.59
N GLU A 120 -3.51 -20.62 -28.03
CA GLU A 120 -3.71 -20.95 -29.44
C GLU A 120 -5.21 -20.86 -29.70
N GLY A 121 -5.58 -19.91 -30.56
CA GLY A 121 -6.90 -19.70 -31.12
C GLY A 121 -6.76 -19.01 -32.45
#